data_AF-A0A5C7J672-F1
#
_entry.id   AF-A0A5C7J672-F1
#
_cell.length_a   1.000
_cell.length_b   1.000
_cell.length_c   1.000
_cell.angle_alpha   90.00
_cell.angle_beta   90.00
_cell.angle_gamma   90.00
#
_symmetry.space_group_name_H-M   'P 1'
#
loop_
_entity.id
_entity.type
_entity.pdbx_description
1 polymer ?
#
loop_
_entity_poly.entity_id
_entity_poly.type
_entity_poly.pdbx_seq_one_letter_code
_entity_poly.pdbx_strand_id
1 'polypeptide(L)'
;MSQVPTAAVRTIPPHVRRRRPARLVLCTLVLLLSLGAIPPSSAKRAAPATVAAVVIGAVEYSAPATAMGYIVATDRNTHRELWRQRIYEILRDPGLEADVQDVFITSLELLNGRLLIRNERGEVFLLDPGTRAVMKKP
;
A
#
# COMPACT_ATOMS: atom_id res chain seq x y z
N MET A 1 -26.31 -27.83 -109.07
CA MET A 1 -24.89 -27.97 -108.69
C MET A 1 -24.66 -26.99 -107.54
N SER A 2 -24.81 -27.42 -106.28
CA SER A 2 -23.80 -28.13 -105.47
C SER A 2 -22.63 -27.22 -105.10
N GLN A 3 -22.68 -26.63 -103.90
CA GLN A 3 -21.65 -26.82 -102.86
C GLN A 3 -22.01 -26.07 -101.56
N VAL A 4 -22.10 -26.86 -100.50
CA VAL A 4 -22.00 -26.52 -99.06
C VAL A 4 -20.65 -27.15 -98.61
N PRO A 5 -19.99 -26.85 -97.46
CA PRO A 5 -20.15 -25.82 -96.41
C PRO A 5 -18.83 -25.04 -96.15
N THR A 6 -18.79 -24.13 -95.17
CA THR A 6 -17.67 -24.07 -94.20
C THR A 6 -18.12 -23.37 -92.92
N ALA A 7 -17.86 -24.03 -91.80
CA ALA A 7 -18.29 -23.68 -90.47
C ALA A 7 -17.35 -22.66 -89.80
N ALA A 8 -17.99 -21.76 -89.04
CA ALA A 8 -17.62 -21.25 -87.73
C ALA A 8 -16.15 -20.98 -87.38
N VAL A 9 -15.87 -19.70 -87.06
CA VAL A 9 -15.00 -19.37 -85.91
C VAL A 9 -15.70 -18.27 -85.09
N ARG A 10 -16.21 -18.68 -83.91
CA ARG A 10 -16.68 -17.77 -82.85
C ARG A 10 -15.45 -17.32 -82.06
N THR A 11 -15.14 -16.04 -82.08
CA THR A 11 -14.17 -15.42 -81.16
C THR A 11 -14.91 -14.90 -79.93
N ILE A 12 -14.69 -15.56 -78.78
CA ILE A 12 -15.12 -15.13 -77.45
C ILE A 12 -14.06 -14.13 -76.91
N PRO A 13 -14.44 -13.00 -76.30
CA PRO A 13 -13.51 -11.96 -75.88
C PRO A 13 -12.74 -12.31 -74.58
N PRO A 14 -11.51 -11.81 -74.39
CA PRO A 14 -10.80 -11.98 -73.12
C PRO A 14 -11.36 -11.04 -72.03
N HIS A 15 -11.64 -11.63 -70.87
CA HIS A 15 -12.02 -10.96 -69.64
C HIS A 15 -11.01 -9.88 -69.22
N VAL A 16 -11.42 -8.61 -69.22
CA VAL A 16 -10.65 -7.52 -68.61
C VAL A 16 -10.82 -7.58 -67.09
N ARG A 17 -9.84 -8.18 -66.41
CA ARG A 17 -9.75 -8.22 -64.95
C ARG A 17 -9.17 -6.90 -64.43
N ARG A 18 -10.03 -5.94 -64.07
CA ARG A 18 -9.59 -4.69 -63.43
C ARG A 18 -9.21 -4.94 -61.97
N ARG A 19 -7.92 -4.78 -61.67
CA ARG A 19 -7.36 -4.70 -60.31
C ARG A 19 -7.79 -3.38 -59.67
N ARG A 20 -8.24 -3.39 -58.42
CA ARG A 20 -8.36 -2.19 -57.57
C ARG A 20 -7.33 -2.26 -56.43
N PRO A 21 -6.59 -1.18 -56.15
CA PRO A 21 -5.53 -1.18 -55.16
C PRO A 21 -6.07 -1.13 -53.73
N ALA A 22 -5.41 -1.87 -52.84
CA ALA A 22 -5.53 -1.76 -51.39
C ALA A 22 -4.91 -0.44 -50.91
N ARG A 23 -5.68 0.36 -50.15
CA ARG A 23 -5.23 1.40 -49.20
C ARG A 23 -6.29 1.47 -48.10
N LEU A 24 -5.94 1.04 -46.86
CA LEU A 24 -5.72 1.90 -45.68
C LEU A 24 -6.89 2.88 -45.47
N VAL A 25 -7.66 2.84 -44.37
CA VAL A 25 -7.28 3.42 -43.07
C VAL A 25 -8.19 2.83 -41.96
N LEU A 26 -7.54 2.13 -41.04
CA LEU A 26 -7.99 1.75 -39.69
C LEU A 26 -7.91 3.01 -38.80
N CYS A 27 -9.02 3.66 -38.39
CA CYS A 27 -8.94 4.76 -37.39
C CYS A 27 -10.23 5.34 -36.73
N THR A 28 -11.34 4.61 -36.55
CA THR A 28 -12.50 5.18 -35.81
C THR A 28 -13.21 4.19 -34.88
N LEU A 29 -12.48 3.62 -33.91
CA LEU A 29 -13.08 2.86 -32.80
C LEU A 29 -12.27 3.00 -31.49
N VAL A 30 -11.88 4.21 -31.07
CA VAL A 30 -11.23 4.42 -29.75
C VAL A 30 -11.54 5.82 -29.17
N LEU A 31 -12.79 6.29 -29.17
CA LEU A 31 -13.11 7.61 -28.60
C LEU A 31 -14.34 7.65 -27.67
N LEU A 32 -14.77 6.51 -27.12
CA LEU A 32 -15.97 6.46 -26.26
C LEU A 32 -15.80 5.61 -24.99
N LEU A 33 -14.57 5.42 -24.51
CA LEU A 33 -14.32 4.71 -23.24
C LEU A 33 -13.21 5.37 -22.39
N SER A 34 -13.15 6.70 -22.36
CA SER A 34 -12.47 7.40 -21.26
C SER A 34 -13.37 7.38 -20.02
N LEU A 35 -13.55 6.18 -19.47
CA LEU A 35 -14.09 5.95 -18.14
C LEU A 35 -13.23 6.76 -17.17
N GLY A 36 -13.86 7.74 -16.50
CA GLY A 36 -13.20 8.58 -15.51
C GLY A 36 -12.55 7.71 -14.43
N ALA A 37 -11.22 7.64 -14.46
CA ALA A 37 -10.44 7.22 -13.32
C ALA A 37 -10.51 8.34 -12.28
N ILE A 38 -11.49 8.27 -11.39
CA ILE A 38 -11.48 9.09 -10.17
C ILE A 38 -10.27 8.60 -9.36
N PRO A 39 -9.21 9.42 -9.17
CA PRO A 39 -8.11 8.99 -8.32
C PRO A 39 -8.64 8.68 -6.91
N PRO A 40 -8.10 7.66 -6.22
CA PRO A 40 -8.50 7.35 -4.87
C PRO A 40 -8.29 8.60 -4.00
N SER A 41 -9.36 9.09 -3.40
CA SER A 41 -9.28 10.08 -2.33
C SER A 41 -8.49 9.45 -1.18
N SER A 42 -7.38 10.07 -0.80
CA SER A 42 -6.55 9.59 0.32
C SER A 42 -7.36 9.70 1.61
N ALA A 43 -7.88 8.57 2.07
CA ALA A 43 -8.57 8.51 3.36
C ALA A 43 -7.54 8.74 4.46
N LYS A 44 -7.74 9.79 5.26
CA LYS A 44 -6.87 10.11 6.40
C LYS A 44 -6.81 8.90 7.35
N ARG A 45 -5.60 8.47 7.73
CA ARG A 45 -5.42 7.38 8.69
C ARG A 45 -5.98 7.80 10.05
N ALA A 46 -6.77 6.94 10.68
CA ALA A 46 -7.14 7.09 12.08
C ALA A 46 -5.95 6.69 12.96
N ALA A 47 -5.76 7.40 14.09
CA ALA A 47 -4.83 6.94 15.12
C ALA A 47 -5.32 5.59 15.69
N PRO A 48 -4.41 4.71 16.13
CA PRO A 48 -4.79 3.46 16.75
C PRO A 48 -5.54 3.68 18.05
N ALA A 49 -6.27 2.65 18.46
CA ALA A 49 -6.94 2.61 19.75
C ALA A 49 -5.92 2.83 20.88
N THR A 50 -6.38 3.47 21.97
CA THR A 50 -5.58 3.66 23.18
C THR A 50 -5.07 2.32 23.71
N VAL A 51 -3.75 2.23 23.91
CA VAL A 51 -3.12 1.05 24.51
C VAL A 51 -3.24 1.11 26.02
N ALA A 52 -3.71 0.03 26.65
CA ALA A 52 -3.81 -0.06 28.10
C ALA A 52 -2.41 0.02 28.74
N ALA A 53 -2.29 0.81 29.81
CA ALA A 53 -1.05 0.92 30.55
C ALA A 53 -0.80 -0.33 31.41
N VAL A 54 0.48 -0.65 31.63
CA VAL A 54 0.92 -1.72 32.53
C VAL A 54 1.38 -1.10 33.84
N VAL A 55 0.95 -1.66 34.97
CA VAL A 55 1.34 -1.17 36.30
C VAL A 55 2.25 -2.19 36.98
N ILE A 56 3.41 -1.73 37.48
CA ILE A 56 4.31 -2.53 38.32
C ILE A 56 4.64 -1.71 39.57
N GLY A 57 4.08 -2.11 40.72
CA GLY A 57 4.20 -1.36 41.96
C GLY A 57 3.61 0.06 41.85
N ALA A 58 4.46 1.06 42.12
CA ALA A 58 4.08 2.49 42.05
C ALA A 58 4.26 3.11 40.67
N VAL A 59 4.72 2.36 39.67
CA VAL A 59 5.03 2.87 38.32
C VAL A 59 3.99 2.37 37.33
N GLU A 60 3.48 3.30 36.51
CA GLU A 60 2.65 3.03 35.35
C GLU A 60 3.47 3.22 34.08
N TYR A 61 3.42 2.22 33.20
CA TYR A 61 4.08 2.20 31.90
C TYR A 61 3.03 2.36 30.82
N SER A 62 3.16 3.39 30.00
CA SER A 62 2.20 3.73 28.95
C SER A 62 2.88 3.94 27.60
N ALA A 63 2.09 3.85 26.53
CA ALA A 63 2.52 4.11 25.15
C ALA A 63 1.67 5.25 24.55
N PRO A 64 1.88 6.51 24.97
CA PRO A 64 1.05 7.62 24.52
C PRO A 64 1.31 7.93 23.03
N ALA A 65 0.24 8.17 22.27
CA ALA A 65 0.33 8.49 20.84
C ALA A 65 1.15 9.77 20.55
N THR A 66 1.22 10.70 21.52
CA THR A 66 2.03 11.92 21.45
C THR A 66 3.54 11.66 21.55
N ALA A 67 3.96 10.49 22.04
CA ALA A 67 5.36 10.05 22.09
C ALA A 67 5.51 8.72 21.34
N MET A 68 5.20 8.76 20.04
CA MET A 68 5.20 7.57 19.19
C MET A 68 6.54 6.80 19.23
N GLY A 69 6.46 5.49 19.40
CA GLY A 69 7.62 4.60 19.52
C GLY A 69 8.33 4.66 20.87
N TYR A 70 7.75 5.30 21.88
CA TYR A 70 8.27 5.35 23.25
C TYR A 70 7.35 4.63 24.23
N ILE A 71 7.96 4.08 25.28
CA ILE A 71 7.29 3.77 26.54
C ILE A 71 7.62 4.86 27.54
N VAL A 72 6.60 5.36 28.22
CA VAL A 72 6.71 6.37 29.28
C VAL A 72 6.41 5.72 30.62
N ALA A 73 7.33 5.86 31.56
CA ALA A 73 7.17 5.43 32.95
C ALA A 73 6.78 6.63 33.81
N THR A 74 5.67 6.52 34.52
CA THR A 74 5.09 7.58 35.33
C THR A 74 4.88 7.09 36.76
N ASP A 75 5.25 7.90 37.74
CA ASP A 75 4.90 7.63 39.13
C ASP A 75 3.39 7.82 39.32
N ARG A 76 2.70 6.80 39.85
CA ARG A 76 1.23 6.78 39.94
C ARG A 76 0.66 7.72 40.99
N ASN A 77 1.46 8.11 41.99
CA ASN A 77 0.99 8.95 43.09
C ASN A 77 1.13 10.44 42.74
N THR A 78 2.23 10.79 42.08
CA THR A 78 2.60 12.16 41.74
C THR A 78 2.30 12.53 40.29
N HIS A 79 1.99 11.53 39.45
CA HIS A 79 1.80 11.67 38.01
C HIS A 79 3.01 12.26 37.26
N ARG A 80 4.21 12.20 37.87
CA ARG A 80 5.43 12.70 37.25
C ARG A 80 6.04 11.63 36.36
N GLU A 81 6.42 12.01 35.14
CA GLU A 81 7.27 11.19 34.28
C GLU A 81 8.58 10.92 35.03
N LEU A 82 8.88 9.63 35.21
CA LEU A 82 10.14 9.15 35.78
C LEU A 82 11.20 9.03 34.68
N TRP A 83 10.79 8.49 33.53
CA TRP A 83 11.60 8.38 32.34
C TRP A 83 10.74 7.99 31.13
N ARG A 84 11.32 8.11 29.94
CA ARG A 84 10.81 7.48 28.72
C ARG A 84 11.92 6.77 27.97
N GLN A 85 11.57 5.68 27.29
CA GLN A 85 12.50 4.83 26.55
C GLN A 85 12.02 4.65 25.11
N ARG A 86 12.90 4.93 24.14
CA ARG A 86 12.64 4.67 22.73
C ARG A 86 12.69 3.17 22.48
N ILE A 87 11.63 2.62 21.89
CA ILE A 87 11.50 1.19 21.57
C ILE A 87 11.96 0.91 20.15
N TYR A 88 11.59 1.78 19.21
CA TYR A 88 12.00 1.70 17.82
C TYR A 88 12.12 3.11 17.21
N GLU A 89 12.87 3.18 16.13
CA GLU A 89 13.01 4.39 15.32
C GLU A 89 12.13 4.30 14.08
N ILE A 90 11.51 5.44 13.75
CA ILE A 90 10.76 5.61 12.51
C ILE A 90 11.60 6.53 11.64
N LEU A 91 12.25 5.95 10.64
CA LEU A 91 12.94 6.71 9.60
C LEU A 91 11.87 7.30 8.68
N ARG A 92 11.76 8.63 8.69
CA ARG A 92 10.79 9.37 7.87
C ARG A 92 11.46 9.87 6.59
N ASP A 93 10.75 9.71 5.48
CA ASP A 93 11.05 10.39 4.23
C ASP A 93 10.46 11.82 4.30
N PRO A 94 11.28 12.87 4.17
CA PRO A 94 10.80 14.25 4.18
C PRO A 94 9.94 14.60 2.95
N GLY A 95 9.97 13.80 1.88
CA GLY A 95 9.14 13.96 0.70
C GLY A 95 7.73 13.40 0.84
N LEU A 96 7.40 12.75 1.96
CA LEU A 96 6.09 12.16 2.23
C LEU A 96 5.40 12.85 3.42
N GLU A 97 4.07 12.84 3.44
CA GLU A 97 3.29 13.34 4.58
C GLU A 97 3.64 12.55 5.86
N ALA A 98 3.69 13.25 7.00
CA ALA A 98 4.21 12.67 8.25
C ALA A 98 3.30 11.57 8.82
N ASP A 99 1.98 11.79 8.82
CA ASP A 99 0.99 10.88 9.39
C ASP A 99 0.81 9.59 8.58
N VAL A 100 1.06 9.64 7.27
CA VAL A 100 1.14 8.45 6.42
C VAL A 100 2.24 7.49 6.89
N GLN A 101 3.31 8.04 7.48
CA GLN A 101 4.50 7.29 7.88
C GLN A 101 4.51 6.88 9.36
N ASP A 102 3.51 7.30 10.13
CA ASP A 102 3.43 6.98 11.56
C ASP A 102 3.23 5.47 11.80
N VAL A 103 3.91 4.98 12.84
CA VAL A 103 3.90 3.58 13.28
C VAL A 103 3.73 3.55 14.79
N PHE A 104 2.54 3.20 15.24
CA PHE A 104 2.21 3.24 16.66
C PHE A 104 2.44 1.91 17.37
N ILE A 105 2.60 1.99 18.69
CA ILE A 105 2.51 0.83 19.58
C ILE A 105 1.03 0.44 19.65
N THR A 106 0.75 -0.86 19.53
CA THR A 106 -0.61 -1.43 19.49
C THR A 106 -0.89 -2.35 20.66
N SER A 107 0.14 -2.90 21.31
CA SER A 107 0.01 -3.68 22.54
C SER A 107 1.17 -3.42 23.48
N LEU A 108 0.86 -3.42 24.78
CA LEU A 108 1.78 -3.36 25.90
C LEU A 108 1.32 -4.35 26.96
N GLU A 109 2.14 -5.35 27.26
CA GLU A 109 1.81 -6.44 28.18
C GLU A 109 2.98 -6.72 29.13
N LEU A 110 2.69 -7.23 30.34
CA LEU A 110 3.72 -7.70 31.26
C LEU A 110 4.00 -9.20 30.99
N LEU A 111 5.24 -9.53 30.67
CA LEU A 111 5.70 -10.90 30.46
C LEU A 111 7.02 -11.14 31.20
N ASN A 112 6.98 -12.01 32.22
CA ASN A 112 8.16 -12.40 33.01
C ASN A 112 8.96 -11.20 33.55
N GLY A 113 8.27 -10.20 34.09
CA GLY A 113 8.89 -8.98 34.63
C GLY A 113 9.39 -7.98 33.58
N ARG A 114 9.17 -8.23 32.29
CA ARG A 114 9.49 -7.33 31.18
C ARG A 114 8.23 -6.85 30.49
N LEU A 115 8.33 -5.71 29.83
CA LEU A 115 7.26 -5.20 28.99
C LEU A 115 7.40 -5.81 27.59
N LEU A 116 6.38 -6.54 27.15
CA LEU A 116 6.22 -7.01 25.78
C LEU A 116 5.46 -5.95 25.00
N ILE A 117 6.07 -5.46 23.91
CA ILE A 117 5.52 -4.38 23.09
C ILE A 117 5.32 -4.89 21.67
N ARG A 118 4.18 -4.54 21.06
CA ARG A 118 3.95 -4.75 19.62
C ARG A 118 3.63 -3.42 18.95
N ASN A 119 4.07 -3.25 17.70
CA ASN A 119 3.71 -2.09 16.89
C ASN A 119 2.80 -2.47 15.71
N GLU A 120 2.34 -1.46 14.96
CA GLU A 120 1.48 -1.65 13.77
C GLU A 120 2.11 -2.49 12.65
N ARG A 121 3.45 -2.60 12.62
CA ARG A 121 4.17 -3.45 11.66
C ARG A 121 4.24 -4.91 12.10
N GLY A 122 3.68 -5.25 13.26
CA GLY A 122 3.76 -6.58 13.86
C GLY A 122 5.12 -6.89 14.48
N GLU A 123 6.02 -5.91 14.57
CA GLU A 123 7.31 -6.08 15.23
C GLU A 123 7.09 -6.20 16.74
N VAL A 124 7.86 -7.09 17.37
CA VAL A 124 7.74 -7.39 18.79
C VAL A 124 9.03 -7.01 19.51
N PHE A 125 8.88 -6.35 20.66
CA PHE A 125 10.01 -5.88 21.46
C PHE A 125 9.83 -6.31 22.92
N LEU A 126 10.95 -6.45 23.63
CA LEU A 126 11.01 -6.58 25.08
C LEU A 126 11.77 -5.40 25.66
N LEU A 127 11.17 -4.75 26.66
CA LEU A 127 11.81 -3.72 27.47
C LEU A 127 11.95 -4.24 28.90
N ASP A 128 13.17 -4.17 29.42
CA ASP A 128 13.45 -4.36 30.85
C ASP A 128 13.25 -3.03 31.60
N PRO A 129 12.28 -2.91 32.52
CA PRO A 129 11.97 -1.62 33.17
C PRO A 129 13.06 -1.12 34.12
N GLY A 130 13.92 -2.01 34.65
CA GLY A 130 14.96 -1.64 35.59
C GLY A 130 16.22 -1.12 34.89
N THR A 131 16.61 -1.76 33.79
CA THR A 131 17.82 -1.40 33.02
C THR A 131 17.52 -0.49 31.84
N ARG A 132 16.26 -0.41 31.40
CA ARG A 132 15.79 0.25 30.17
C ARG A 132 16.34 -0.37 28.88
N ALA A 133 16.90 -1.58 28.95
CA ALA A 133 17.37 -2.31 27.79
C ALA A 133 16.19 -2.74 26.91
N VAL A 134 16.31 -2.50 25.61
CA VAL A 134 15.31 -2.89 24.60
C VAL A 134 15.90 -3.96 23.70
N MET A 135 15.13 -5.02 23.44
CA MET A 135 15.47 -6.10 22.53
C MET A 135 14.33 -6.33 21.56
N LYS A 136 14.61 -6.28 20.26
CA LYS A 136 13.67 -6.72 19.22
C LYS A 136 13.66 -8.25 19.18
N LYS A 137 12.48 -8.86 19.21
CA LYS A 137 12.32 -10.30 18.99
C LYS A 137 12.43 -10.61 17.48
N PRO A 138 13.01 -11.77 17.12
CA PRO A 138 13.05 -12.23 15.73
C PRO A 138 11.65 -12.48 15.16
#